data_AF-A0AAD1RRI0-F1
#
_entry.id   AF-A0AAD1RRI0-F1
#
_cell.length_a   1.000
_cell.length_b   1.000
_cell.length_c   1.000
_cell.angle_alpha   90.00
_cell.angle_beta   90.00
_cell.angle_gamma   90.00
#
_symmetry.space_group_name_H-M   'P 1'
#
loop_
_entity.id
_entity.type
_entity.pdbx_description
1 polymer ?
#
loop_
_entity_poly.entity_id
_entity_poly.type
_entity_poly.pdbx_seq_one_letter_code
_entity_poly.pdbx_strand_id
1 'polypeptide(L)'
;MAPCGKELSEDLKKRTVALHKEGLGYTKIAKTLKLSCSMVSKTIQWFHRTGSIQNRPCHGRPKKLNAHAQCHIQRLGNRRVSAASIAEEVEG
;
A
#
# COMPACT_ATOMS: atom_id res chain seq x y z
N MET A 1 14.15 7.31 19.95
CA MET A 1 13.39 7.74 18.74
C MET A 1 13.28 6.55 17.81
N ALA A 2 12.09 6.19 17.34
CA ALA A 2 11.90 5.07 16.42
C ALA A 2 12.47 5.43 15.02
N PRO A 3 13.08 4.48 14.30
CA PRO A 3 13.67 4.74 13.00
C PRO A 3 12.60 5.21 12.00
N CYS A 4 12.87 6.34 11.36
CA CYS A 4 12.07 6.91 10.28
C CYS A 4 12.03 5.90 9.13
N GLY A 5 10.87 5.32 8.82
CA GLY A 5 10.67 4.49 7.63
C GLY A 5 10.46 3.00 7.86
N LYS A 6 10.58 2.49 9.09
CA LYS A 6 10.09 1.14 9.40
C LYS A 6 8.60 1.18 9.72
N GLU A 7 7.85 0.32 9.05
CA GLU A 7 6.43 0.15 9.32
C GLU A 7 6.21 -0.39 10.74
N LEU A 8 5.13 0.06 11.39
CA LEU A 8 4.70 -0.50 12.66
C LEU A 8 4.24 -1.95 12.46
N SER A 9 4.66 -2.84 13.38
CA SER A 9 4.09 -4.19 13.48
C SER A 9 2.57 -4.14 13.58
N GLU A 10 1.90 -5.07 12.90
CA GLU A 10 0.44 -5.19 12.93
C GLU A 10 -0.08 -5.35 14.36
N ASP A 11 0.64 -6.06 15.22
CA ASP A 11 0.24 -6.29 16.62
C ASP A 11 0.15 -4.99 17.42
N LEU A 12 1.11 -4.08 17.21
CA LEU A 12 1.13 -2.78 17.87
C LEU A 12 -0.04 -1.91 17.41
N LYS A 13 -0.38 -1.97 16.12
CA LYS A 13 -1.53 -1.24 15.60
C LYS A 13 -2.85 -1.83 16.09
N LYS A 14 -2.99 -3.16 16.16
CA LYS A 14 -4.16 -3.85 16.75
C LYS A 14 -4.35 -3.44 18.19
N ARG A 15 -3.29 -3.47 19.01
CA ARG A 15 -3.31 -2.99 20.40
C ARG A 15 -3.69 -1.51 20.50
N THR A 16 -3.16 -0.67 19.62
CA THR A 16 -3.49 0.77 19.56
C THR A 16 -4.99 0.98 19.33
N VAL A 17 -5.58 0.26 18.37
CA VAL A 17 -7.02 0.36 18.07
C VAL A 17 -7.87 -0.22 19.21
N ALA A 18 -7.46 -1.32 19.84
CA ALA A 18 -8.17 -1.90 20.99
C ALA A 18 -8.24 -0.93 22.17
N LEU A 19 -7.09 -0.37 22.58
CA LEU A 19 -7.03 0.62 23.66
C LEU A 19 -7.83 1.89 23.34
N HIS A 20 -7.89 2.29 22.07
CA HIS A 20 -8.74 3.41 21.66
C HIS A 20 -10.23 3.09 21.77
N LYS A 21 -10.66 1.87 21.41
CA LYS A 21 -12.04 1.41 21.59
C LYS A 21 -12.45 1.32 23.06
N GLU A 22 -11.50 1.03 23.95
CA GLU A 22 -11.69 1.08 25.41
C GLU A 22 -11.81 2.52 25.95
N GLY A 23 -11.62 3.55 25.11
CA GLY A 23 -11.77 4.96 25.49
C GLY A 23 -10.50 5.59 26.04
N LEU A 24 -9.33 4.96 25.91
CA LEU A 24 -8.07 5.56 26.34
C LEU A 24 -7.67 6.72 25.41
N GLY A 25 -7.22 7.81 26.02
CA GLY A 25 -6.70 8.97 25.29
C GLY A 25 -5.35 8.69 24.61
N TYR A 26 -5.06 9.44 23.53
CA TYR A 26 -3.86 9.23 22.69
C TYR A 26 -2.53 9.25 23.46
N THR A 27 -2.39 10.18 24.42
CA THR A 27 -1.17 10.31 25.23
C THR A 27 -0.96 9.12 26.16
N LYS A 28 -2.03 8.55 26.71
CA LYS A 28 -1.96 7.33 27.54
C LYS A 28 -1.53 6.13 26.68
N ILE A 29 -2.17 5.94 25.53
CA ILE A 29 -1.83 4.86 24.59
C ILE A 29 -0.36 4.94 24.15
N ALA A 30 0.10 6.15 23.80
CA ALA A 30 1.48 6.39 23.39
C ALA A 30 2.48 5.99 24.49
N LYS A 31 2.22 6.36 25.76
CA LYS A 31 3.06 5.96 26.90
C LYS A 31 3.04 4.44 27.14
N THR A 32 1.85 3.82 27.11
CA THR A 32 1.68 2.38 27.33
C THR A 32 2.42 1.54 26.29
N LEU A 33 2.30 1.91 25.00
CA LEU A 33 2.92 1.17 23.90
C LEU A 33 4.33 1.67 23.54
N LYS A 34 4.85 2.67 24.27
CA LYS A 34 6.13 3.34 23.99
C LYS A 34 6.24 3.86 22.54
N LEU A 35 5.13 4.37 22.00
CA LEU A 35 5.02 4.94 20.66
C LEU A 35 4.96 6.47 20.72
N SER A 36 5.19 7.14 19.59
CA SER A 36 4.93 8.58 19.51
C SER A 36 3.42 8.87 19.40
N CYS A 37 2.97 9.98 19.98
CA CYS A 37 1.57 10.40 19.92
C CYS A 37 1.10 10.62 18.46
N SER A 38 1.97 11.15 17.60
CA SER A 38 1.70 11.32 16.16
C SER A 38 1.43 9.99 15.44
N MET A 39 2.11 8.93 15.85
CA MET A 39 1.95 7.61 15.23
C MET A 39 0.66 6.92 15.69
N VAL A 40 0.30 7.08 16.97
CA VAL A 40 -1.02 6.67 17.49
C VAL A 40 -2.14 7.38 16.73
N SER A 41 -2.04 8.71 16.59
CA SER A 41 -3.02 9.53 15.85
C SER A 41 -3.16 9.09 14.39
N LYS A 42 -2.04 8.92 13.67
CA LYS A 42 -2.07 8.44 12.27
C LYS A 42 -2.70 7.06 12.14
N THR A 43 -2.41 6.14 13.07
CA THR A 43 -2.97 4.79 13.06
C THR A 43 -4.48 4.81 13.24
N ILE A 44 -4.97 5.61 14.20
CA ILE A 44 -6.41 5.74 14.48
C ILE A 44 -7.13 6.45 13.33
N GLN A 45 -6.56 7.53 12.79
CA GLN A 45 -7.11 8.22 11.62
C GLN A 45 -7.19 7.28 10.41
N TRP A 46 -6.16 6.48 10.16
CA TRP A 46 -6.17 5.47 9.10
C TRP A 46 -7.27 4.43 9.32
N PHE A 47 -7.42 3.94 10.56
CA PHE A 47 -8.46 2.99 10.93
C PHE A 47 -9.86 3.57 10.70
N HIS A 48 -10.13 4.82 11.09
CA HIS A 48 -11.42 5.47 10.82
C HIS A 48 -11.68 5.66 9.32
N ARG A 49 -10.65 5.94 8.52
CA ARG A 49 -10.79 6.16 7.06
C ARG A 49 -10.98 4.88 6.27
N THR A 50 -10.36 3.79 6.68
CA THR A 50 -10.27 2.56 5.87
C THR A 50 -10.89 1.33 6.51
N GLY A 51 -11.17 1.37 7.82
CA GLY A 51 -11.58 0.21 8.62
C GLY A 51 -10.48 -0.85 8.79
N SER A 52 -9.29 -0.65 8.21
CA SER A 52 -8.21 -1.62 8.19
C SER A 52 -6.98 -1.10 8.93
N ILE A 53 -6.18 -2.05 9.40
CA ILE A 53 -4.92 -1.83 10.11
C ILE A 53 -3.71 -2.25 9.25
N GLN A 54 -3.97 -2.97 8.15
CA GLN A 54 -2.94 -3.51 7.27
C GLN A 54 -2.28 -2.42 6.42
N ASN A 55 -1.00 -2.62 6.14
CA ASN A 55 -0.29 -1.78 5.19
C ASN A 55 -0.80 -2.06 3.78
N ARG A 56 -1.03 -1.01 3.00
CA ARG A 56 -1.37 -1.16 1.60
C ARG A 56 -0.11 -1.39 0.80
N PRO A 57 -0.13 -2.29 -0.20
CA PRO A 57 0.97 -2.40 -1.13
C PRO A 57 1.17 -1.07 -1.85
N CYS A 58 2.42 -0.62 -1.94
CA CYS A 58 2.80 0.52 -2.76
C CYS A 58 2.42 0.24 -4.21
N HIS A 59 1.81 1.21 -4.90
CA HIS A 59 1.31 1.03 -6.29
C HIS A 59 2.42 0.90 -7.35
N GLY A 60 3.69 0.95 -6.93
CA GLY A 60 4.84 0.82 -7.80
C GLY A 60 4.92 1.92 -8.86
N ARG A 61 5.84 1.76 -9.82
CA ARG A 61 5.92 2.62 -11.00
C ARG A 61 4.84 2.19 -12.00
N PRO A 62 4.10 3.13 -12.62
CA PRO A 62 3.16 2.77 -13.67
C PRO A 62 3.87 2.06 -14.82
N LYS A 63 3.19 1.05 -15.39
CA LYS A 63 3.68 0.30 -16.55
C LYS A 63 3.62 1.20 -17.79
N LYS A 64 4.55 0.99 -18.73
CA LYS A 64 4.54 1.69 -20.03
C LYS A 64 3.31 1.31 -20.86
N LEU A 65 2.94 0.03 -20.82
CA LEU A 65 1.81 -0.50 -21.56
C LEU A 65 0.53 -0.45 -20.71
N ASN A 66 -0.57 -0.03 -21.35
CA ASN A 66 -1.90 -0.18 -20.77
C ASN A 66 -2.41 -1.62 -20.97
N ALA A 67 -3.52 -1.98 -20.31
CA ALA A 67 -4.07 -3.33 -20.39
C ALA A 67 -4.50 -3.70 -21.82
N HIS A 68 -5.00 -2.73 -22.59
CA HIS A 68 -5.45 -2.95 -23.96
C HIS A 68 -4.29 -3.30 -24.90
N ALA A 69 -3.22 -2.50 -24.89
CA ALA A 69 -1.99 -2.73 -25.65
C ALA A 69 -1.36 -4.07 -25.27
N GLN A 70 -1.36 -4.42 -23.98
CA GLN A 70 -0.87 -5.72 -23.53
C GLN A 70 -1.71 -6.87 -24.11
N CYS A 71 -3.04 -6.78 -24.07
CA CYS A 71 -3.92 -7.78 -24.70
C CYS A 71 -3.77 -7.84 -26.22
N HIS A 72 -3.54 -6.69 -26.88
CA HIS A 72 -3.32 -6.61 -28.31
C HIS A 72 -2.02 -7.33 -28.71
N ILE A 73 -0.91 -7.04 -28.03
CA ILE A 73 0.39 -7.73 -28.20
C ILE A 73 0.23 -9.25 -28.00
N GLN A 74 -0.52 -9.67 -26.98
CA GLN A 74 -0.76 -11.10 -26.70
C GLN A 74 -1.53 -11.80 -27.83
N ARG A 75 -2.46 -11.11 -28.51
CA ARG A 75 -3.22 -11.66 -29.64
C ARG A 75 -2.38 -11.75 -30.92
N LEU A 76 -1.51 -10.77 -31.15
CA LEU A 76 -0.60 -10.76 -32.30
C LEU A 76 0.56 -11.78 -32.15
N GLY A 77 0.94 -12.08 -30.90
CA GLY A 77 2.05 -12.96 -30.56
C GLY A 77 1.88 -14.38 -31.10
N ASN A 78 2.46 -14.64 -32.26
CA ASN A 78 2.61 -15.98 -32.84
C ASN A 78 4.10 -16.29 -33.05
N ARG A 79 4.50 -17.57 -33.07
CA ARG A 79 5.92 -18.00 -33.22
C ARG A 79 6.62 -17.44 -34.47
N ARG A 80 5.87 -16.93 -35.44
CA ARG A 80 6.35 -16.42 -36.74
C ARG A 80 6.50 -14.90 -36.79
N VAL A 81 6.02 -14.15 -35.80
CA VAL A 81 6.03 -12.68 -35.83
C VAL A 81 7.14 -12.15 -34.91
N SER A 82 7.95 -11.22 -35.43
CA SER A 82 9.03 -10.61 -34.66
C SER A 82 8.49 -9.54 -33.70
N ALA A 83 9.19 -9.32 -32.57
CA ALA A 83 8.80 -8.29 -31.62
C ALA A 83 8.82 -6.87 -32.22
N ALA A 84 9.73 -6.60 -33.16
CA ALA A 84 9.80 -5.31 -33.86
C ALA A 84 8.54 -5.07 -34.72
N SER A 85 8.09 -6.10 -35.45
CA SER A 85 6.87 -6.03 -36.26
C SER A 85 5.63 -5.77 -35.39
N ILE A 86 5.54 -6.37 -34.21
CA ILE A 86 4.44 -6.15 -33.27
C ILE A 86 4.50 -4.73 -32.68
N ALA A 87 5.69 -4.19 -32.42
CA ALA A 87 5.84 -2.83 -31.92
C ALA A 87 5.38 -1.78 -32.94
N GLU A 88 5.75 -1.93 -34.21
CA GLU A 88 5.27 -1.07 -35.30
C GLU A 88 3.73 -1.08 -35.40
N GLU A 89 3.09 -2.25 -35.27
CA GLU A 89 1.63 -2.37 -35.34
C GLU A 89 0.91 -1.78 -34.11
N VAL A 90 1.55 -1.76 -32.95
CA VAL A 90 0.98 -1.26 -31.69
C VAL A 90 1.17 0.26 -31.53
N GLU A 91 2.23 0.82 -32.11
CA GLU A 91 2.52 2.27 -32.10
C GLU A 91 1.91 3.01 -33.31
N GLY A 92 1.52 2.26 -34.36
CA GLY A 92 0.89 2.77 -35.58
C GLY A 92 -0.59 3.11 -35.48
#